data_AF-A0A7X8QAB6-F1
#
_entry.id   AF-A0A7X8QAB6-F1
#
_cell.length_a   1.000
_cell.length_b   1.000
_cell.length_c   1.000
_cell.angle_alpha   90.00
_cell.angle_beta   90.00
_cell.angle_gamma   90.00
#
_symmetry.space_group_name_H-M   'P 1'
#
loop_
_entity.id
_entity.type
_entity.pdbx_description
1 polymer ?
#
loop_
_entity_poly.entity_id
_entity_poly.type
_entity_poly.pdbx_seq_one_letter_code
_entity_poly.pdbx_strand_id
1 'polypeptide(L)' 'MEKNDLSSAYRRLKSPNIKTRKRALKIIKLHKKNKLKNSI' A
#
# COMPACT_ATOMS: atom_id res chain seq x y z
N MET A 1 -7.01 -1.96 -14.81
CA MET A 1 -5.87 -1.42 -14.02
C MET A 1 -6.40 -1.00 -12.66
N GLU A 2 -6.41 -1.93 -11.70
CA GLU A 2 -6.98 -1.63 -10.38
C GLU A 2 -6.14 -0.54 -9.71
N LYS A 3 -6.76 0.63 -9.50
CA LYS A 3 -6.24 1.65 -8.60
C LYS A 3 -6.13 1.00 -7.23
N ASN A 4 -4.93 0.56 -6.85
CA ASN A 4 -4.68 0.11 -5.49
C ASN A 4 -4.61 1.36 -4.62
N ASP A 5 -5.80 1.92 -4.30
CA ASP A 5 -5.93 3.13 -3.51
C ASP A 5 -5.23 2.95 -2.17
N LEU A 6 -4.38 3.92 -1.84
CA LEU A 6 -3.62 3.95 -0.59
C LEU A 6 -4.55 3.81 0.63
N SER A 7 -5.74 4.43 0.57
CA SER A 7 -6.79 4.31 1.59
C SER A 7 -7.23 2.86 1.82
N SER A 8 -7.45 2.12 0.74
CA SER A 8 -7.81 0.69 0.80
C SER A 8 -6.67 -0.20 1.30
N ALA A 9 -5.40 0.20 1.08
CA ALA A 9 -4.26 -0.51 1.67
C ALA A 9 -4.20 -0.33 3.20
N TYR A 10 -4.48 0.87 3.72
CA TYR A 10 -4.54 1.10 5.17
C TYR A 10 -5.63 0.28 5.85
N ARG A 11 -6.80 0.12 5.23
CA ARG A 11 -7.86 -0.78 5.74
C ARG A 11 -7.39 -2.24 5.76
N ARG A 12 -6.72 -2.69 4.69
CA ARG A 12 -6.21 -4.07 4.54
C ARG A 12 -5.09 -4.42 5.54
N LEU A 13 -4.42 -3.45 6.15
CA LEU A 13 -3.43 -3.72 7.22
C LEU A 13 -4.07 -4.36 8.46
N LYS A 14 -5.33 -4.03 8.76
CA LYS A 14 -6.07 -4.58 9.90
C LYS A 14 -6.70 -5.95 9.62
N SER A 15 -6.44 -6.54 8.45
CA SER A 15 -6.98 -7.85 8.11
C SER A 15 -6.30 -8.96 8.94
N PRO A 16 -7.07 -9.97 9.40
CA PRO A 16 -6.49 -11.15 10.05
C PRO A 16 -5.65 -11.99 9.08
N ASN A 17 -5.86 -11.84 7.77
CA ASN A 17 -5.12 -12.59 6.77
C ASN A 17 -3.71 -12.02 6.53
N ILE A 18 -2.69 -12.83 6.83
CA ILE A 18 -1.28 -12.46 6.68
C ILE A 18 -0.90 -12.07 5.24
N LYS A 19 -1.44 -12.77 4.22
CA LYS A 19 -1.15 -12.46 2.80
C LYS A 19 -1.72 -11.10 2.43
N THR A 20 -2.91 -10.77 2.92
CA THR A 20 -3.56 -9.46 2.73
C THR A 20 -2.75 -8.35 3.39
N ARG A 21 -2.29 -8.54 4.62
CA ARG A 21 -1.45 -7.56 5.34
C ARG A 21 -0.11 -7.33 4.64
N LYS A 22 0.55 -8.40 4.16
CA LYS A 22 1.80 -8.31 3.37
C LYS A 22 1.61 -7.52 2.07
N ARG A 23 0.52 -7.77 1.34
CA ARG A 23 0.18 -7.01 0.12
C ARG A 23 -0.07 -5.53 0.42
N ALA A 24 -0.81 -5.21 1.48
CA ALA A 24 -1.05 -3.84 1.93
C ALA A 24 0.24 -3.10 2.25
N LEU A 25 1.16 -3.73 2.99
CA LEU A 25 2.47 -3.17 3.31
C LEU A 25 3.29 -2.87 2.04
N LYS A 26 3.26 -3.76 1.04
CA LYS A 26 3.96 -3.56 -0.25
C LYS A 26 3.43 -2.31 -0.97
N ILE A 27 2.10 -2.14 -1.02
CA ILE A 27 1.45 -0.99 -1.66
C ILE A 27 1.84 0.32 -0.96
N ILE A 28 1.78 0.36 0.38
CA ILE A 28 2.13 1.55 1.16
C ILE A 28 3.61 1.93 0.98
N LYS A 29 4.51 0.94 1.00
CA LYS A 29 5.96 1.17 0.77
C LYS A 29 6.22 1.70 -0.65
N LEU A 30 5.56 1.13 -1.66
CA LEU A 30 5.67 1.58 -3.04
C LEU A 30 5.21 3.03 -3.18
N HIS A 31 4.06 3.38 -2.59
CA HIS A 31 3.53 4.74 -2.61
C HIS A 31 4.48 5.74 -1.93
N LYS A 32 5.07 5.38 -0.77
CA LYS A 32 6.07 6.23 -0.10
C LYS A 32 7.31 6.46 -0.97
N LYS A 33 7.83 5.42 -1.62
CA LYS A 33 8.97 5.53 -2.53
C LYS A 33 8.65 6.41 -3.75
N ASN A 34 7.49 6.23 -4.36
CA ASN A 34 7.07 7.04 -5.51
C ASN A 34 6.84 8.51 -5.13
N LYS A 35 6.29 8.77 -3.94
CA LYS A 35 6.14 10.14 -3.43
C LYS A 35 7.51 10.84 -3.27
N LEU A 36 8.51 10.13 -2.76
CA LEU A 36 9.88 10.65 -2.63
C LEU A 36 10.55 10.88 -4.00
N LYS A 37 10.36 9.97 -4.96
CA LYS A 37 10.92 10.11 -6.30
C LYS A 37 10.34 11.30 -7.07
N ASN A 38 9.05 11.58 -6.90
CA ASN A 38 8.39 12.70 -7.57
C ASN A 38 8.62 14.06 -6.90
N SER A 39 9.26 14.10 -5.73
CA SER A 39 9.59 15.34 -5.01
C SER A 39 11.04 15.80 -5.24
N ILE A 40 11.79 15.08 -6.09
CA ILE A 40 13.17 15.40 -6.52
C ILE A 40 13.09 15.79 -7.98
#